data_AF-A0A3N1H6D3-F1
#
_entry.id   AF-A0A3N1H6D3-F1
#
_cell.length_a   1.000
_cell.length_b   1.000
_cell.length_c   1.000
_cell.angle_alpha   90.00
_cell.angle_beta   90.00
_cell.angle_gamma   90.00
#
_symmetry.space_group_name_H-M   'P 1'
#
loop_
_entity.id
_entity.type
_entity.pdbx_description
1 polymer ?
#
loop_
_entity_poly.entity_id
_entity_poly.type
_entity_poly.pdbx_seq_one_letter_code
_entity_poly.pdbx_strand_id
1 'polypeptide(L)'
;MTTLPITANYRRDGDDWAVTVRAAGKELDATAPGLIAARLAADQLVEEIATGRSPRAVVHLLEGDALAFSVAYLHTRAGLVPPPTG
;
A
#
# COMPACT_ATOMS: atom_id res chain seq x y z
N MET A 1 22.41 -9.17 8.78
CA MET A 1 21.14 -8.70 9.38
C MET A 1 20.08 -8.73 8.30
N THR A 2 18.97 -9.43 8.54
CA THR A 2 17.87 -9.51 7.57
C THR A 2 17.11 -8.19 7.61
N THR A 3 17.27 -7.34 6.60
CA THR A 3 16.46 -6.13 6.47
C THR A 3 15.06 -6.57 6.08
N LEU A 4 14.09 -6.47 7.00
CA LEU A 4 12.69 -6.71 6.66
C LEU A 4 12.26 -5.72 5.56
N PRO A 5 11.46 -6.15 4.58
CA PRO A 5 11.01 -5.27 3.49
C PRO A 5 10.11 -4.17 4.03
N ILE A 6 10.02 -3.08 3.26
CA ILE A 6 8.97 -2.08 3.48
C ILE A 6 7.67 -2.68 2.94
N THR A 7 6.61 -2.63 3.73
CA THR A 7 5.28 -3.10 3.31
C THR A 7 4.28 -1.96 3.36
N ALA A 8 3.42 -1.85 2.35
CA ALA A 8 2.26 -0.96 2.36
C ALA A 8 1.00 -1.83 2.32
N ASN A 9 0.26 -1.89 3.43
CA ASN A 9 -0.96 -2.68 3.53
C ASN A 9 -2.21 -1.82 3.38
N TYR A 10 -3.05 -2.16 2.43
CA TYR A 10 -4.27 -1.47 2.08
C TYR A 10 -5.47 -2.21 2.66
N ARG A 11 -6.46 -1.44 3.12
CA ARG A 11 -7.74 -1.91 3.62
C ARG A 11 -8.86 -1.01 3.12
N ARG A 12 -10.01 -1.59 2.80
CA ARG A 12 -11.24 -0.81 2.58
C ARG A 12 -11.73 -0.25 3.92
N ASP A 13 -12.01 1.05 3.94
CA ASP A 13 -12.54 1.75 5.11
C ASP A 13 -13.79 2.54 4.70
N GLY A 14 -14.93 1.84 4.66
CA GLY A 14 -16.16 2.37 4.08
C GLY A 14 -15.99 2.68 2.59
N ASP A 15 -16.24 3.94 2.22
CA ASP A 15 -16.04 4.45 0.85
C ASP A 15 -14.57 4.86 0.57
N ASP A 16 -13.74 4.89 1.62
CA ASP A 16 -12.34 5.27 1.56
C ASP A 16 -11.41 4.05 1.65
N TRP A 17 -10.12 4.33 1.62
CA TRP A 17 -9.05 3.35 1.75
C TRP A 17 -8.07 3.77 2.84
N ALA A 18 -7.81 2.87 3.77
CA ALA A 18 -6.72 3.00 4.72
C ALA A 18 -5.46 2.34 4.16
N VAL A 19 -4.31 2.97 4.35
CA VAL A 19 -3.00 2.40 4.04
C VAL A 19 -2.06 2.53 5.23
N THR A 20 -1.44 1.41 5.61
CA THR A 20 -0.44 1.32 6.68
C THR A 20 0.90 0.95 6.07
N VAL A 21 1.91 1.80 6.20
CA VAL A 21 3.28 1.54 5.76
C VAL A 21 4.14 1.15 6.95
N ARG A 22 4.82 0.00 6.86
CA ARG A 22 5.74 -0.53 7.88
C ARG A 22 7.16 -0.63 7.35
N ALA A 23 8.12 -0.18 8.14
CA ALA A 23 9.54 -0.33 7.85
C ALA A 23 10.37 -0.33 9.15
N ALA A 24 11.26 -1.32 9.32
CA ALA A 24 12.23 -1.36 10.44
C ALA A 24 11.63 -1.05 11.83
N GLY A 25 10.46 -1.60 12.15
CA GLY A 25 9.77 -1.40 13.42
C GLY A 25 8.99 -0.08 13.55
N LYS A 26 8.95 0.74 12.49
CA LYS A 26 8.09 1.92 12.39
C LYS A 26 6.83 1.59 11.59
N GLU A 27 5.78 2.34 11.86
CA GLU A 27 4.48 2.29 11.20
C GLU A 27 3.99 3.72 10.97
N LEU A 28 3.45 3.99 9.78
CA LEU A 28 2.75 5.23 9.44
C LEU A 28 1.45 4.88 8.73
N ASP A 29 0.41 5.68 8.94
CA ASP A 29 -0.93 5.46 8.38
C ASP A 29 -1.42 6.67 7.59
N ALA A 30 -2.24 6.41 6.56
CA ALA A 30 -3.00 7.43 5.86
C ALA A 30 -4.36 6.88 5.40
N THR A 31 -5.31 7.77 5.19
CA THR A 31 -6.58 7.47 4.52
C THR A 31 -6.69 8.27 3.24
N ALA A 32 -7.38 7.72 2.23
CA ALA A 32 -7.55 8.37 0.95
C ALA A 32 -8.82 7.90 0.21
N PRO A 33 -9.41 8.77 -0.63
CA PRO A 33 -10.58 8.42 -1.43
C PRO A 33 -10.17 7.53 -2.61
N GLY A 34 -10.46 6.23 -2.49
CA GLY A 34 -10.17 5.24 -3.52
C GLY A 34 -8.72 4.73 -3.55
N LEU A 35 -8.54 3.58 -4.21
CA LEU A 35 -7.27 2.82 -4.21
C LEU A 35 -6.12 3.57 -4.90
N ILE A 36 -6.40 4.38 -5.93
CA ILE A 36 -5.36 5.16 -6.62
C ILE A 36 -4.80 6.26 -5.71
N ALA A 37 -5.67 6.97 -5.00
CA ALA A 37 -5.24 8.00 -4.04
C ALA A 37 -4.48 7.37 -2.86
N ALA A 38 -4.95 6.21 -2.37
CA ALA A 38 -4.22 5.46 -1.34
C ALA A 38 -2.83 5.02 -1.81
N ARG A 39 -2.69 4.62 -3.09
CA ARG A 39 -1.40 4.24 -3.65
C ARG A 39 -0.43 5.43 -3.73
N LEU A 40 -0.92 6.64 -3.98
CA LEU A 40 -0.11 7.87 -3.91
C LEU A 40 0.27 8.21 -2.46
N ALA A 41 -0.68 8.12 -1.52
CA ALA A 41 -0.41 8.34 -0.10
C ALA A 41 0.68 7.37 0.42
N ALA A 42 0.66 6.11 -0.03
CA ALA A 42 1.69 5.14 0.32
C ALA A 42 3.10 5.56 -0.11
N ASP A 43 3.27 6.17 -1.30
CA ASP A 43 4.58 6.66 -1.73
C ASP A 43 5.08 7.76 -0.78
N GLN A 44 4.19 8.67 -0.37
CA GLN A 44 4.54 9.74 0.58
C GLN A 44 4.97 9.17 1.94
N LEU A 45 4.24 8.18 2.45
CA LEU A 45 4.59 7.49 3.71
C LEU A 45 5.92 6.73 3.58
N VAL A 46 6.18 6.09 2.44
CA VAL A 46 7.44 5.39 2.18
C VAL A 46 8.62 6.37 2.18
N GLU A 47 8.46 7.55 1.59
CA GLU A 47 9.48 8.60 1.61
C GLU A 47 9.82 9.03 3.04
N GLU A 48 8.79 9.28 3.85
CA GLU A 48 8.89 9.70 5.25
C GLU A 48 9.56 8.63 6.13
N ILE A 49 9.04 7.40 6.10
CA ILE A 49 9.41 6.35 7.08
C ILE A 49 10.86 5.86 6.95
N ALA A 50 11.41 5.89 5.73
CA ALA A 50 12.70 5.27 5.41
C ALA A 50 13.79 6.27 4.97
N THR A 51 13.67 7.54 5.37
CA THR A 51 14.57 8.67 5.06
C THR A 51 16.04 8.23 4.93
N GLY A 52 16.67 8.52 3.78
CA GLY A 52 18.10 8.26 3.54
C GLY A 52 18.48 6.94 2.88
N ARG A 53 17.55 6.01 2.58
CA ARG A 53 17.85 4.80 1.78
C ARG A 53 17.25 4.90 0.37
N SER A 54 17.98 4.59 -0.70
CA SER A 54 17.41 4.49 -2.05
C SER A 54 18.28 3.56 -2.91
N PRO A 55 17.70 2.71 -3.78
CA PRO A 55 16.27 2.46 -4.02
C PRO A 55 15.61 1.58 -2.93
N ARG A 56 14.28 1.75 -2.73
CA ARG A 56 13.49 1.00 -1.73
C ARG A 56 12.51 0.07 -2.43
N ALA A 57 12.65 -1.24 -2.23
CA ALA A 57 11.61 -2.19 -2.62
C ALA A 57 10.46 -2.10 -1.61
N VAL A 58 9.24 -1.89 -2.12
CA VAL A 58 8.00 -1.85 -1.33
C VAL A 58 7.11 -2.99 -1.77
N VAL A 59 6.65 -3.80 -0.81
CA VAL A 59 5.65 -4.83 -1.06
C VAL A 59 4.29 -4.24 -0.75
N HIS A 60 3.45 -4.11 -1.77
CA HIS A 60 2.07 -3.64 -1.62
C HIS A 60 1.15 -4.83 -1.37
N LEU A 61 0.30 -4.73 -0.35
CA LEU A 61 -0.52 -5.82 0.20
C LEU A 61 -1.97 -5.35 0.36
N LEU A 62 -2.95 -6.16 0.01
CA LEU A 62 -4.35 -5.91 0.30
C LEU A 62 -4.77 -6.91 1.36
N GLU A 63 -5.08 -6.44 2.57
CA GLU A 63 -5.31 -7.31 3.74
C GLU A 63 -4.21 -8.38 3.92
N GLY A 64 -2.95 -8.02 3.64
CA GLY A 64 -1.80 -8.91 3.72
C GLY A 64 -1.48 -9.71 2.45
N ASP A 65 -2.27 -9.60 1.37
CA ASP A 65 -2.07 -10.33 0.12
C ASP A 65 -1.54 -9.43 -1.02
N ALA A 66 -0.34 -9.74 -1.51
CA ALA A 66 0.32 -9.01 -2.58
C ALA A 66 -0.32 -9.22 -3.97
N LEU A 67 -0.82 -10.43 -4.23
CA LEU A 67 -1.52 -10.75 -5.47
C LEU A 67 -2.86 -10.02 -5.51
N ALA A 68 -3.62 -10.07 -4.41
CA ALA A 68 -4.89 -9.36 -4.30
C ALA A 68 -4.73 -7.85 -4.53
N PHE A 69 -3.70 -7.23 -3.93
CA PHE A 69 -3.38 -5.83 -4.21
C PHE A 69 -3.10 -5.59 -5.69
N SER A 70 -2.20 -6.39 -6.28
CA SER A 70 -1.76 -6.22 -7.67
C SER A 70 -2.95 -6.30 -8.63
N VAL A 71 -3.83 -7.27 -8.42
CA VAL A 71 -5.05 -7.44 -9.19
C VAL A 71 -5.97 -6.22 -9.01
N ALA A 72 -6.28 -5.83 -7.78
CA ALA A 72 -7.19 -4.72 -7.51
C ALA A 72 -6.69 -3.39 -8.07
N TYR A 73 -5.40 -3.11 -7.92
CA TYR A 73 -4.77 -1.89 -8.39
C TYR A 73 -4.75 -1.81 -9.92
N LEU A 74 -4.36 -2.89 -10.60
CA LEU A 74 -4.32 -2.91 -12.07
C LEU A 74 -5.72 -2.78 -12.68
N HIS A 75 -6.74 -3.43 -12.10
CA HIS A 75 -8.13 -3.25 -12.53
C HIS A 75 -8.59 -1.81 -12.35
N THR A 76 -8.39 -1.25 -11.15
CA THR A 76 -8.80 0.14 -10.85
C THR A 76 -8.11 1.12 -11.78
N ARG A 77 -6.80 0.94 -12.03
CA ARG A 77 -6.03 1.80 -12.92
C ARG A 77 -6.46 1.68 -14.39
N ALA A 78 -6.98 0.52 -14.78
CA ALA A 78 -7.59 0.30 -16.10
C ALA A 78 -9.04 0.79 -16.19
N GLY A 79 -9.62 1.36 -15.11
CA GLY A 79 -11.02 1.76 -15.06
C GLY A 79 -12.01 0.58 -14.94
N LEU A 80 -11.50 -0.60 -14.57
CA LEU A 80 -12.30 -1.81 -14.37
C LEU A 80 -12.68 -1.96 -12.90
N VAL A 81 -13.80 -2.65 -12.66
CA VAL A 81 -14.19 -3.05 -11.31
C VAL A 81 -13.23 -4.14 -10.81
N PRO A 82 -12.57 -3.98 -9.65
CA PRO A 82 -11.75 -5.01 -9.05
C PRO A 82 -12.57 -6.28 -8.75
N PRO A 83 -12.00 -7.49 -8.92
CA PRO A 83 -12.66 -8.70 -8.48
C PRO A 83 -12.88 -8.67 -6.96
N PRO A 84 -13.93 -9.35 -6.46
CA PRO A 84 -14.14 -9.49 -5.02
C PRO A 84 -12.89 -10.13 -4.40
N THR A 85 -12.45 -9.56 -3.28
CA THR A 85 -11.41 -10.15 -2.44
C THR A 85 -12.04 -11.35 -1.75
N GLY A 86 -11.51 -12.54 -2.05
CA GLY A 86 -11.98 -13.81 -1.49
C GLY A 86 -11.48 -14.07 -0.08
#